data_AF-A0A5N5PDJ6-F1
#
_entry.id   AF-A0A5N5PDJ6-F1
#
_cell.length_a   1.000
_cell.length_b   1.000
_cell.length_c   1.000
_cell.angle_alpha   90.00
_cell.angle_beta   90.00
_cell.angle_gamma   90.00
#
_symmetry.space_group_name_H-M   'P 1'
#
loop_
_entity.id
_entity.type
_entity.pdbx_description
1 polymer ?
#
loop_
_entity_poly.entity_id
_entity_poly.type
_entity_poly.pdbx_seq_one_letter_code
_entity_poly.pdbx_strand_id
1 'polypeptide(L)'
;MQLWQTLVLFYFLFGMTQGSSQLVYVEPVENPTYDQEYRCKTDPEVENTEYSWRRQDSSGLPEGVKAEGDRLHFLRKPSRPVIGNP
;
A
#
# COMPACT_ATOMS: atom_id res chain seq x y z
N MET A 1 -59.71 -23.47 -20.58
CA MET A 1 -59.69 -23.64 -19.11
C MET A 1 -58.24 -23.92 -18.73
N GLN A 2 -57.56 -22.96 -18.07
CA GLN A 2 -57.34 -22.96 -16.61
C GLN A 2 -56.01 -23.71 -16.33
N LEU A 3 -54.94 -23.19 -15.72
CA LEU A 3 -54.71 -22.11 -14.76
C LEU A 3 -53.28 -21.59 -14.89
N TRP A 4 -53.11 -20.35 -14.45
CA TRP A 4 -51.88 -19.68 -14.11
C TRP A 4 -50.97 -20.52 -13.20
N GLN A 5 -49.66 -20.55 -13.48
CA GLN A 5 -48.66 -20.59 -12.41
C GLN A 5 -47.42 -19.79 -12.79
N THR A 6 -47.40 -18.61 -12.19
CA THR A 6 -46.32 -17.69 -11.91
C THR A 6 -45.03 -18.42 -11.53
N LEU A 7 -44.05 -18.45 -12.44
CA LEU A 7 -42.67 -18.71 -12.06
C LEU A 7 -41.95 -17.36 -12.11
N VAL A 8 -41.89 -16.78 -10.92
CA VAL A 8 -41.16 -15.56 -10.56
C VAL A 8 -39.80 -15.62 -11.22
N LEU A 9 -39.65 -14.85 -12.30
CA LEU A 9 -38.36 -14.63 -12.92
C LEU A 9 -37.47 -14.00 -11.86
N PHE A 10 -36.47 -14.80 -11.48
CA PHE A 10 -35.21 -14.43 -10.87
C PHE A 10 -34.80 -12.99 -11.22
N TYR A 11 -35.20 -12.03 -10.38
CA TYR A 11 -34.42 -10.82 -10.17
C TYR A 11 -33.93 -10.89 -8.73
N PHE A 12 -32.95 -11.77 -8.53
CA PHE A 12 -31.89 -11.47 -7.58
C PHE A 12 -31.34 -10.11 -8.01
N LEU A 13 -31.83 -9.04 -7.39
CA LEU A 13 -31.06 -7.81 -7.24
C LEU A 13 -29.91 -8.16 -6.29
N PHE A 14 -29.00 -9.01 -6.76
CA PHE A 14 -27.61 -8.91 -6.34
C PHE A 14 -27.18 -7.54 -6.86
N GLY A 15 -27.34 -6.54 -6.00
CA GLY A 15 -26.54 -5.33 -6.08
C GLY A 15 -25.10 -5.77 -5.99
N MET A 16 -24.52 -6.14 -7.13
CA MET A 16 -23.08 -6.19 -7.34
C MET A 16 -22.66 -4.72 -7.33
N THR A 17 -22.56 -4.12 -6.14
CA THR A 17 -21.63 -3.01 -5.98
C THR A 17 -20.29 -3.60 -6.35
N GLN A 18 -19.84 -3.29 -7.56
CA GLN A 18 -18.55 -3.72 -8.10
C GLN A 18 -17.48 -3.18 -7.14
N GLY A 19 -17.12 -3.99 -6.14
CA GLY A 19 -16.03 -3.67 -5.23
C GLY A 19 -14.78 -3.68 -6.08
N SER A 20 -14.30 -2.52 -6.48
CA SER A 20 -12.99 -2.39 -7.11
C SER A 20 -11.96 -2.82 -6.07
N SER A 21 -11.45 -4.05 -6.20
CA SER A 21 -10.37 -4.55 -5.36
C SER A 21 -9.08 -3.88 -5.82
N GLN A 22 -8.74 -2.74 -5.21
CA GLN A 22 -7.45 -2.09 -5.43
C GLN A 22 -6.36 -2.91 -4.74
N LEU A 23 -5.38 -3.38 -5.51
CA LEU A 23 -4.19 -4.03 -4.95
C LEU A 23 -3.24 -2.94 -4.44
N VAL A 24 -2.64 -3.14 -3.27
CA VAL A 24 -1.61 -2.24 -2.71
C VAL A 24 -0.36 -3.07 -2.44
N TYR A 25 0.77 -2.65 -2.99
CA TYR A 25 2.04 -3.35 -2.85
C TYR A 25 3.21 -2.38 -2.78
N VAL A 26 4.38 -2.88 -2.40
CA VAL A 26 5.60 -2.08 -2.25
C VAL A 26 6.68 -2.64 -3.18
N GLU A 27 7.32 -1.75 -3.93
CA GLU A 27 8.43 -2.08 -4.83
C GLU A 27 9.70 -1.29 -4.45
N PRO A 28 10.90 -1.84 -4.67
CA PRO A 28 12.14 -1.07 -4.51
C PRO A 28 12.23 0.03 -5.59
N VAL A 29 12.77 1.18 -5.23
CA VAL A 29 13.04 2.26 -6.21
C VAL A 29 14.34 1.97 -6.96
N GLU A 30 14.30 2.03 -8.28
CA GLU A 30 15.51 1.95 -9.11
C GLU A 30 16.36 3.21 -8.93
N ASN A 31 17.64 3.02 -8.59
CA ASN A 31 18.60 4.10 -8.27
C ASN A 31 18.17 4.97 -7.07
N PRO A 32 18.18 4.42 -5.85
CA PRO A 32 17.74 5.14 -4.67
C PRO A 32 18.65 6.32 -4.33
N THR A 33 18.07 7.41 -3.81
CA THR A 33 18.83 8.58 -3.32
C THR A 33 19.44 8.32 -1.93
N TYR A 34 18.81 7.48 -1.12
CA TYR A 34 19.30 7.04 0.19
C TYR A 34 19.83 5.61 0.13
N ASP A 35 20.23 5.05 1.28
CA ASP A 35 20.77 3.70 1.38
C ASP A 35 19.80 2.66 0.82
N GLN A 36 18.51 2.81 1.15
CA GLN A 36 17.41 2.05 0.54
C GLN A 36 16.18 2.95 0.39
N GLU A 37 15.45 2.78 -0.71
CA GLU A 37 14.17 3.45 -0.96
C GLU A 37 13.14 2.47 -1.50
N TYR A 38 11.91 2.60 -1.02
CA TYR A 38 10.76 1.81 -1.45
C TYR A 38 9.61 2.72 -1.83
N ARG A 39 8.77 2.26 -2.76
CA ARG A 39 7.59 2.97 -3.25
C ARG A 39 6.32 2.14 -3.04
N CYS A 40 5.28 2.77 -2.51
CA CYS A 40 3.95 2.20 -2.43
C CYS A 40 3.25 2.39 -3.77
N LYS A 41 2.69 1.31 -4.31
CA LYS A 41 1.95 1.29 -5.58
C LYS A 41 0.58 0.70 -5.38
N THR A 42 -0.34 1.15 -6.23
CA THR A 42 -1.68 0.57 -6.32
C THR A 42 -1.99 0.13 -7.74
N ASP A 43 -2.75 -0.95 -7.88
CA ASP A 43 -3.25 -1.42 -9.17
C ASP A 43 -4.78 -1.61 -9.10
N PRO A 44 -5.57 -0.82 -9.84
CA PRO A 44 -5.14 0.25 -10.75
C PRO A 44 -4.51 1.45 -10.00
N GLU A 45 -3.71 2.25 -10.70
CA GLU A 45 -3.17 3.50 -10.15
C GLU A 45 -4.30 4.52 -10.02
N VAL A 46 -4.46 5.08 -8.82
CA VAL A 46 -5.55 6.01 -8.50
C VAL A 46 -4.95 7.40 -8.26
N GLU A 47 -5.43 8.38 -9.01
CA GLU A 47 -5.07 9.78 -8.78
C GLU A 47 -5.57 10.26 -7.41
N ASN A 48 -4.81 11.15 -6.77
CA ASN A 48 -5.11 11.68 -5.43
C ASN A 48 -5.14 10.63 -4.31
N THR A 49 -4.36 9.55 -4.44
CA THR A 49 -4.16 8.59 -3.35
C THR A 49 -3.38 9.23 -2.20
N GLU A 50 -3.92 9.13 -0.99
CA GLU A 50 -3.21 9.49 0.24
C GLU A 50 -2.40 8.29 0.75
N TYR A 51 -1.14 8.54 1.13
CA TYR A 51 -0.21 7.50 1.58
C TYR A 51 0.13 7.67 3.06
N SER A 52 0.11 6.56 3.79
CA SER A 52 0.55 6.50 5.18
C SER A 52 1.40 5.27 5.42
N TRP A 53 2.57 5.47 6.03
CA TRP A 53 3.51 4.42 6.36
C TRP A 53 3.54 4.21 7.87
N ARG A 54 3.35 2.97 8.30
CA ARG A 54 3.39 2.59 9.71
C ARG A 54 4.01 1.21 9.88
N ARG A 55 4.61 0.97 11.04
CA ARG A 55 5.01 -0.38 11.42
C ARG A 55 3.77 -1.21 11.77
N GLN A 56 3.87 -2.53 11.60
CA GLN A 56 2.78 -3.46 11.94
C GLN A 56 2.39 -3.40 13.41
N ASP A 57 3.36 -3.16 14.30
CA ASP A 57 3.15 -2.98 15.74
C ASP A 57 2.56 -1.60 16.11
N SER A 58 2.21 -0.78 15.12
CA SER A 58 1.70 0.59 15.29
C SER A 58 2.65 1.54 16.04
N SER A 59 3.90 1.12 16.26
CA SER A 59 4.92 2.05 16.72
C SER A 59 5.30 3.01 15.58
N GLY A 60 5.83 4.18 15.96
CA GLY A 60 6.36 5.13 14.99
C GLY A 60 7.45 4.51 14.12
N LEU A 61 7.74 5.17 13.00
CA LEU A 61 8.86 4.76 12.16
C LEU A 61 10.16 4.79 12.99
N PRO A 62 11.05 3.80 12.80
CA PRO A 62 12.26 3.70 13.58
C PRO A 62 13.23 4.83 13.19
N GLU A 63 14.18 5.12 14.08
CA GLU A 63 15.24 6.10 13.77
C GLU A 63 16.01 5.71 12.50
N GLY A 64 16.25 6.70 11.65
CA GLY A 64 16.88 6.49 10.34
C GLY A 64 15.91 6.02 9.27
N VAL A 65 14.60 6.02 9.51
CA VAL A 65 13.58 5.78 8.48
C VAL A 65 12.64 6.97 8.39
N LYS A 66 12.41 7.46 7.16
CA LYS A 66 11.54 8.60 6.86
C LYS A 66 10.53 8.19 5.80
N ALA A 67 9.27 8.61 5.96
CA ALA A 67 8.25 8.50 4.92
C ALA A 67 8.00 9.87 4.25
N GLU A 68 7.77 9.86 2.94
CA GLU A 68 7.44 11.05 2.15
C GLU A 68 6.48 10.64 1.03
N GLY A 69 5.18 10.91 1.21
CA GLY A 69 4.15 10.48 0.27
C GLY A 69 4.17 8.97 0.03
N ASP A 70 4.26 8.57 -1.23
CA ASP A 70 4.34 7.17 -1.65
C ASP A 70 5.73 6.55 -1.44
N ARG A 71 6.69 7.25 -0.83
CA ARG A 71 8.06 6.75 -0.61
C ARG A 71 8.39 6.49 0.85
N LEU A 72 9.20 5.46 1.07
CA LEU A 72 9.85 5.13 2.34
C LEU A 72 11.37 5.10 2.15
N HIS A 73 12.07 5.93 2.92
CA HIS A 73 13.52 6.13 2.83
C HIS A 73 14.21 5.55 4.07
N PHE A 74 15.26 4.75 3.84
CA PHE A 74 16.17 4.31 4.88
C PHE A 74 17.44 5.16 4.79
N LEU A 75 17.57 6.06 5.76
CA LEU A 75 18.74 6.91 5.94
C LEU A 75 19.89 6.03 6.43
N ARG A 76 21.03 6.11 5.75
CA ARG A 76 22.24 5.41 6.18
C ARG A 76 22.56 5.84 7.61
N LYS A 77 22.60 4.91 8.56
CA LYS A 77 23.12 5.22 9.89
C LYS A 77 24.58 5.65 9.71
N PRO A 78 25.03 6.77 10.30
CA PRO A 78 26.45 7.08 10.29
C PRO A 78 27.16 5.89 10.93
N SER A 79 28.04 5.23 10.17
CA SER A 79 28.96 4.25 10.71
C SER A 79 29.70 4.95 11.85
N ARG A 80 29.63 4.41 13.07
CA ARG A 80 30.39 4.94 14.22
C ARG A 80 31.80 5.25 13.75
N PRO A 81 32.38 6.42 14.08
CA PRO A 81 33.78 6.67 13.75
C PRO A 81 34.59 5.52 14.34
N VAL A 82 35.38 4.86 13.50
CA VAL A 82 36.40 3.93 13.96
C VAL A 82 37.37 4.80 14.74
N ILE A 83 37.23 4.80 16.07
CA ILE A 83 38.23 5.39 16.95
C ILE A 83 39.44 4.46 16.83
N GLY A 84 40.31 4.79 15.87
CA GLY A 84 41.66 4.26 15.85
C GLY A 84 42.32 4.67 17.15
N ASN A 85 42.58 3.70 18.02
CA ASN A 85 43.47 3.92 19.15
C ASN A 85 44.91 3.90 18.59
N PRO A 86 45.78 4.84 19.01
CA PRO A 86 47.17 4.94 18.54
C PRO A 86 48.01 3.71 18.91
#